data_AF-A0A7C6SZ90-F1
#
_entry.id   AF-A0A7C6SZ90-F1
#
_cell.length_a   1.000
_cell.length_b   1.000
_cell.length_c   1.000
_cell.angle_alpha   90.00
_cell.angle_beta   90.00
_cell.angle_gamma   90.00
#
_symmetry.space_group_name_H-M   'P 1'
#
loop_
_entity.id
_entity.type
_entity.pdbx_description
1 polymer ?
#
loop_
_entity_poly.entity_id
_entity_poly.type
_entity_poly.pdbx_seq_one_letter_code
_entity_poly.pdbx_strand_id
1 'polypeptide(L)'
;MGCRQAGSYRLLSELTVYPRLVVRVFPVVRRELAAWKRRAAGIPDDELRLQALSSISSKAFHCMGGSVLALENLASLEELVKAIVAIQTVSDYLDNLCDRASQSSIWANDPSMEAARKGFLSCMSLHEAFRCAVDPTRPLTPFYRLYPVAHPDGDGGYLAGLVEASREVLRSLPSYDAALPWVNSLAGLYSELQSIKHLSPAIRNGLMEEWYRARWVGDLDPAACSLPLPRRAFGGLGVLDTGRSLSWWEFAAATGSTLGIFALICASSRRFLGPYSAAHLFHAYFPFISGLHILLDYYIDGEEDLRGGDLNLVSFYPSPEAREAGLHGFVDRSLDAATRLPRSWLHLAVVRGLLAMYLSDGKVGTTGLEGEASALAMRGGPLVRVLRPVCGGIRRILDF
;
A
#
# COMPACT_ATOMS: atom_id res chain seq x y z
N MET A 1 -24.94 -6.21 -29.54
CA MET A 1 -24.50 -4.80 -29.63
C MET A 1 -24.16 -4.17 -28.26
N GLY A 2 -24.87 -4.49 -27.16
CA GLY A 2 -24.63 -3.86 -25.84
C GLY A 2 -23.26 -4.11 -25.16
N CYS A 3 -22.64 -5.29 -25.31
CA CYS A 3 -21.36 -5.59 -24.64
C CYS A 3 -20.17 -4.80 -25.23
N ARG A 4 -20.14 -4.60 -26.56
CA ARG A 4 -19.10 -3.77 -27.21
C ARG A 4 -19.23 -2.30 -26.85
N GLN A 5 -20.45 -1.79 -26.74
CA GLN A 5 -20.71 -0.38 -26.39
C GLN A 5 -20.35 -0.07 -24.93
N ALA A 6 -20.63 -0.99 -24.01
CA ALA A 6 -20.22 -0.88 -22.60
C ALA A 6 -18.69 -0.92 -22.43
N GLY A 7 -17.99 -1.76 -23.21
CA GLY A 7 -16.52 -1.79 -23.24
C GLY A 7 -15.90 -0.49 -23.75
N SER A 8 -16.42 0.07 -24.84
CA SER A 8 -15.93 1.34 -25.40
C SER A 8 -16.15 2.53 -24.47
N TYR A 9 -17.32 2.63 -23.83
CA TYR A 9 -17.59 3.70 -22.85
C TYR A 9 -16.65 3.63 -21.64
N ARG A 10 -16.38 2.41 -21.16
CA ARG A 10 -15.45 2.17 -20.05
C ARG A 10 -14.03 2.62 -20.40
N LEU A 11 -13.53 2.23 -21.58
CA LEU A 11 -12.19 2.62 -22.04
C LEU A 11 -12.06 4.14 -22.20
N LEU A 12 -13.06 4.79 -22.81
CA LEU A 12 -13.07 6.25 -22.94
C LEU A 12 -13.05 6.95 -21.57
N SER A 13 -13.84 6.44 -20.61
CA SER A 13 -13.86 6.96 -19.24
C SER A 13 -12.51 6.77 -18.54
N GLU A 14 -11.89 5.60 -18.70
CA GLU A 14 -10.58 5.29 -18.14
C GLU A 14 -9.48 6.22 -18.68
N LEU A 15 -9.49 6.49 -19.99
CA LEU A 15 -8.54 7.42 -20.61
C LEU A 15 -8.61 8.84 -20.03
N THR A 16 -9.75 9.25 -19.46
CA THR A 16 -9.87 10.55 -18.78
C THR A 16 -9.19 10.61 -17.41
N VAL A 17 -8.82 9.47 -16.81
CA VAL A 17 -8.17 9.40 -15.50
C VAL A 17 -6.77 10.00 -15.54
N TYR A 18 -5.94 9.55 -16.48
CA TYR A 18 -4.53 9.93 -16.58
C TYR A 18 -4.29 11.44 -16.74
N PRO A 19 -4.98 12.19 -17.63
CA PRO A 19 -4.81 13.64 -17.69
C PRO A 19 -5.34 14.36 -16.44
N ARG A 20 -6.41 13.86 -15.80
CA ARG A 20 -6.91 14.43 -14.54
C ARG A 20 -5.96 14.20 -13.39
N LEU A 21 -5.27 13.07 -13.35
CA LEU A 21 -4.23 12.78 -12.38
C LEU A 21 -3.13 13.86 -12.45
N VAL A 22 -2.62 14.15 -13.65
CA VAL A 22 -1.58 15.15 -13.86
C VAL A 22 -2.06 16.57 -13.55
N VAL A 23 -3.25 16.96 -14.03
CA VAL A 23 -3.70 18.36 -13.99
C VAL A 23 -4.43 18.72 -12.68
N ARG A 24 -5.10 17.77 -12.03
CA ARG A 24 -5.93 18.04 -10.84
C ARG A 24 -5.38 17.43 -9.56
N VAL A 25 -4.77 16.24 -9.62
CA VAL A 25 -4.32 15.52 -8.42
C VAL A 25 -2.90 15.91 -8.04
N PHE A 26 -1.95 15.82 -8.98
CA PHE A 26 -0.53 16.08 -8.69
C PHE A 26 -0.25 17.48 -8.10
N PRO A 27 -0.89 18.58 -8.54
CA PRO A 27 -0.68 19.89 -7.92
C PRO A 27 -1.07 19.92 -6.44
N VAL A 28 -2.17 19.24 -6.08
CA VAL A 28 -2.63 19.14 -4.69
C VAL A 28 -1.66 18.29 -3.87
N VAL A 29 -1.27 17.12 -4.37
CA VAL A 29 -0.28 16.24 -3.71
C VAL A 29 1.03 16.99 -3.44
N ARG A 30 1.56 17.70 -4.43
CA ARG A 30 2.80 18.48 -4.27
C ARG A 30 2.67 19.57 -3.22
N ARG A 31 1.52 20.26 -3.16
CA ARG A 31 1.24 21.29 -2.16
C ARG A 31 1.23 20.70 -0.75
N GLU A 32 0.53 19.57 -0.57
CA GLU A 32 0.46 18.87 0.73
C GLU A 32 1.85 18.36 1.15
N LEU A 33 2.58 17.67 0.26
CA LEU A 33 3.94 17.19 0.54
C LEU A 33 4.91 18.33 0.86
N ALA A 34 4.82 19.46 0.16
CA ALA A 34 5.64 20.63 0.46
C ALA A 34 5.35 21.21 1.85
N ALA A 35 4.09 21.17 2.31
CA ALA A 35 3.73 21.59 3.66
C ALA A 35 4.29 20.63 4.71
N TRP A 36 4.15 19.32 4.52
CA TRP A 36 4.72 18.31 5.42
C TRP A 36 6.25 18.34 5.43
N LYS A 37 6.90 18.57 4.29
CA LYS A 37 8.36 18.74 4.22
C LYS A 37 8.85 19.93 5.04
N ARG A 38 8.14 21.07 4.98
CA ARG A 38 8.46 22.23 5.83
C ARG A 38 8.31 21.92 7.32
N ARG A 39 7.26 21.17 7.70
CA ARG A 39 7.05 20.77 9.10
C ARG A 39 8.11 19.76 9.55
N ALA A 40 8.46 18.79 8.71
CA ALA A 40 9.51 17.81 8.97
C ALA A 40 10.87 18.48 9.22
N ALA A 41 11.19 19.56 8.50
CA ALA A 41 12.42 20.33 8.71
C ALA A 41 12.54 20.95 10.10
N GLY A 42 11.42 21.12 10.83
CA GLY A 42 11.38 21.60 12.20
C GLY A 42 11.41 20.50 13.28
N ILE A 43 11.54 19.22 12.91
CA ILE A 43 11.64 18.12 13.88
C ILE A 43 12.90 18.30 14.75
N PRO A 44 12.79 18.29 16.09
CA PRO A 44 13.94 18.47 16.98
C PRO A 44 14.97 17.34 16.89
N ASP A 45 14.54 16.08 16.96
CA ASP A 45 15.44 14.93 16.89
C ASP A 45 16.05 14.76 15.49
N ASP A 46 17.38 14.75 15.41
CA ASP A 46 18.11 14.74 14.14
C ASP A 46 17.83 13.51 13.28
N GLU A 47 17.71 12.33 13.90
CA GLU A 47 17.45 11.08 13.18
C GLU A 47 15.98 11.05 12.72
N LEU A 48 15.03 11.39 13.60
CA LEU A 48 13.62 11.48 13.20
C LEU A 48 13.41 12.50 12.07
N ARG A 49 14.12 13.64 12.12
CA ARG A 49 14.10 14.67 11.06
C ARG A 49 14.64 14.13 9.75
N LEU A 50 15.80 13.48 9.79
CA LEU A 50 16.43 12.89 8.61
C LEU A 50 15.49 11.88 7.94
N GLN A 51 14.91 10.96 8.72
CA GLN A 51 14.04 9.92 8.19
C GLN A 51 12.73 10.49 7.63
N ALA A 52 12.14 11.52 8.25
CA ALA A 52 10.94 12.18 7.72
C ALA A 52 11.20 12.97 6.42
N LEU A 53 12.34 13.66 6.32
CA LEU A 53 12.70 14.40 5.11
C LEU A 53 13.07 13.46 3.96
N SER A 54 13.75 12.35 4.28
CA SER A 54 14.10 11.30 3.32
C SER A 54 12.84 10.66 2.76
N SER A 55 11.91 10.20 3.59
CA SER A 55 10.68 9.53 3.14
C SER A 55 9.87 10.40 2.17
N ILE A 56 9.73 11.70 2.44
CA ILE A 56 9.02 12.60 1.51
C ILE A 56 9.78 12.76 0.17
N SER A 57 11.11 12.82 0.21
CA SER A 57 11.91 13.15 -0.98
C SER A 57 12.08 11.95 -1.91
N SER A 58 12.20 10.73 -1.38
CA SER A 58 12.38 9.51 -2.17
C SER A 58 11.08 8.77 -2.50
N LYS A 59 10.01 8.95 -1.70
CA LYS A 59 8.77 8.17 -1.82
C LYS A 59 7.54 9.02 -2.24
N ALA A 60 7.75 10.21 -2.81
CA ALA A 60 6.67 11.09 -3.26
C ALA A 60 5.70 10.42 -4.26
N PHE A 61 6.19 9.45 -5.04
CA PHE A 61 5.38 8.72 -6.02
C PHE A 61 4.31 7.82 -5.38
N HIS A 62 4.50 7.34 -4.15
CA HIS A 62 3.45 6.61 -3.42
C HIS A 62 2.21 7.49 -3.20
N CYS A 63 2.42 8.73 -2.75
CA CYS A 63 1.35 9.71 -2.55
C CYS A 63 0.66 10.06 -3.87
N MET A 64 1.42 10.25 -4.95
CA MET A 64 0.88 10.56 -6.27
C MET A 64 0.05 9.41 -6.84
N GLY A 65 0.56 8.18 -6.76
CA GLY A 65 -0.10 6.97 -7.22
C GLY A 65 -1.38 6.68 -6.44
N GLY A 66 -1.31 6.69 -5.10
CA GLY A 66 -2.47 6.45 -4.24
C GLY A 66 -3.59 7.49 -4.44
N SER A 67 -3.22 8.75 -4.69
CA SER A 67 -4.16 9.86 -4.85
C SER A 67 -5.00 9.80 -6.14
N VAL A 68 -4.70 8.89 -7.08
CA VAL A 68 -5.58 8.64 -8.24
C VAL A 68 -7.00 8.28 -7.80
N LEU A 69 -7.14 7.59 -6.66
CA LEU A 69 -8.42 7.16 -6.12
C LEU A 69 -9.30 8.33 -5.67
N ALA A 70 -8.72 9.50 -5.38
CA ALA A 70 -9.49 10.70 -5.04
C ALA A 70 -10.39 11.17 -6.20
N LEU A 71 -10.11 10.77 -7.45
CA LEU A 71 -10.98 11.01 -8.60
C LEU A 71 -12.33 10.31 -8.51
N GLU A 72 -12.52 9.44 -7.53
CA GLU A 72 -13.80 8.86 -7.14
C GLU A 72 -14.85 9.94 -6.83
N ASN A 73 -14.44 11.06 -6.24
CA ASN A 73 -15.33 12.17 -5.94
C ASN A 73 -14.62 13.52 -6.10
N LEU A 74 -14.84 14.15 -7.26
CA LEU A 74 -14.24 15.45 -7.57
C LEU A 74 -14.69 16.59 -6.64
N ALA A 75 -15.83 16.46 -5.97
CA ALA A 75 -16.30 17.48 -5.02
C ALA A 75 -15.56 17.45 -3.68
N SER A 76 -14.89 16.34 -3.37
CA SER A 76 -14.07 16.17 -2.15
C SER A 76 -12.62 15.86 -2.50
N LEU A 77 -12.17 16.27 -3.70
CA LEU A 77 -10.88 15.87 -4.24
C LEU A 77 -9.73 16.31 -3.34
N GLU A 78 -9.73 17.57 -2.90
CA GLU A 78 -8.63 18.12 -2.11
C GLU A 78 -8.56 17.49 -0.72
N GLU A 79 -9.71 17.27 -0.09
CA GLU A 79 -9.83 16.61 1.21
C GLU A 79 -9.37 15.15 1.12
N LEU A 80 -9.79 14.41 0.11
CA LEU A 80 -9.35 13.03 -0.12
C LEU A 80 -7.85 12.95 -0.37
N VAL A 81 -7.29 13.88 -1.16
CA VAL A 81 -5.83 13.95 -1.38
C VAL A 81 -5.10 14.27 -0.07
N LYS A 82 -5.60 15.22 0.74
CA LYS A 82 -5.03 15.54 2.05
C LYS A 82 -4.95 14.30 2.95
N ALA A 83 -6.02 13.51 3.04
CA ALA A 83 -6.03 12.27 3.82
C ALA A 83 -5.05 11.22 3.29
N ILE A 84 -5.04 10.99 1.97
CA ILE A 84 -4.14 10.01 1.33
C ILE A 84 -2.68 10.40 1.55
N VAL A 85 -2.32 11.67 1.32
CA VAL A 85 -0.96 12.17 1.53
C VAL A 85 -0.55 12.02 2.99
N ALA A 86 -1.42 12.37 3.93
CA ALA A 86 -1.13 12.21 5.35
C ALA A 86 -0.89 10.74 5.73
N ILE A 87 -1.80 9.83 5.38
CA ILE A 87 -1.69 8.40 5.69
C ILE A 87 -0.46 7.78 5.03
N GLN A 88 -0.21 8.09 3.75
CA GLN A 88 0.94 7.55 3.03
C GLN A 88 2.25 8.11 3.58
N THR A 89 2.31 9.39 3.95
CA THR A 89 3.48 9.98 4.60
C THR A 89 3.75 9.35 5.97
N VAL A 90 2.71 8.99 6.74
CA VAL A 90 2.87 8.17 7.95
C VAL A 90 3.51 6.84 7.60
N SER A 91 2.92 6.08 6.67
CA SER A 91 3.43 4.79 6.20
C SER A 91 4.92 4.86 5.82
N ASP A 92 5.28 5.76 4.90
CA ASP A 92 6.65 5.90 4.37
C ASP A 92 7.65 6.35 5.44
N TYR A 93 7.22 7.22 6.37
CA TYR A 93 8.06 7.64 7.48
C TYR A 93 8.31 6.51 8.48
N LEU A 94 7.27 5.74 8.84
CA LEU A 94 7.40 4.62 9.77
C LEU A 94 8.23 3.48 9.20
N ASP A 95 8.10 3.21 7.89
CA ASP A 95 8.94 2.26 7.15
C ASP A 95 10.42 2.64 7.29
N ASN A 96 10.77 3.90 6.96
CA ASN A 96 12.13 4.42 7.15
C ASN A 96 12.66 4.26 8.59
N LEU A 97 11.82 4.55 9.60
CA LEU A 97 12.21 4.39 11.01
C LEU A 97 12.46 2.93 11.39
N CYS A 98 11.64 2.01 10.88
CA CYS A 98 11.78 0.58 11.13
C CYS A 98 13.00 0.01 10.42
N ASP A 99 13.24 0.39 9.16
CA ASP A 99 14.45 0.06 8.40
C ASP A 99 15.70 0.55 9.13
N ARG A 100 15.72 1.82 9.54
CA ARG A 100 16.84 2.41 10.27
C ARG A 100 17.13 1.68 11.58
N ALA A 101 16.09 1.33 12.33
CA ALA A 101 16.24 0.58 13.57
C ALA A 101 16.68 -0.88 13.32
N SER A 102 16.31 -1.44 12.16
CA SER A 102 16.82 -2.71 11.67
C SER A 102 18.27 -2.64 11.14
N GLN A 103 18.89 -1.46 11.05
CA GLN A 103 20.29 -1.32 10.67
C GLN A 103 21.17 -0.92 11.87
N SER A 104 20.62 -0.22 12.85
CA SER A 104 21.36 0.38 13.98
C SER A 104 21.56 -0.54 15.19
N SER A 105 21.51 -1.86 15.01
CA SER A 105 21.85 -2.92 15.99
C SER A 105 20.90 -3.17 17.17
N ILE A 106 19.75 -2.48 17.27
CA ILE A 106 18.88 -2.56 18.46
C ILE A 106 18.15 -3.90 18.57
N TRP A 107 17.89 -4.56 17.43
CA TRP A 107 17.37 -5.95 17.36
C TRP A 107 17.77 -6.70 16.08
N ALA A 108 18.41 -6.03 15.12
CA ALA A 108 18.58 -6.57 13.77
C ALA A 108 19.61 -7.68 13.62
N ASN A 109 20.68 -7.61 14.41
CA ASN A 109 21.79 -8.56 14.33
C ASN A 109 21.65 -9.69 15.37
N ASP A 110 20.60 -9.65 16.19
CA ASP A 110 20.31 -10.67 17.19
C ASP A 110 19.14 -11.55 16.72
N PRO A 111 19.40 -12.81 16.34
CA PRO A 111 18.36 -13.74 15.93
C PRO A 111 17.58 -14.35 17.11
N SER A 112 17.83 -13.91 18.35
CA SER A 112 17.10 -14.41 19.51
C SER A 112 15.63 -14.01 19.47
N MET A 113 14.76 -14.88 19.98
CA MET A 113 13.33 -14.59 20.09
C MET A 113 13.03 -13.39 21.00
N GLU A 114 13.91 -13.09 21.96
CA GLU A 114 13.78 -11.92 22.83
C GLU A 114 14.02 -10.62 22.05
N ALA A 115 15.05 -10.57 21.20
CA ALA A 115 15.28 -9.43 20.30
C ALA A 115 14.16 -9.30 19.28
N ALA A 116 13.71 -10.41 18.69
CA ALA A 116 12.57 -10.44 17.77
C ALA A 116 11.31 -9.84 18.41
N ARG A 117 11.00 -10.22 19.65
CA ARG A 117 9.86 -9.70 20.41
C ARG A 117 9.98 -8.19 20.65
N LYS A 118 11.16 -7.69 21.04
CA LYS A 118 11.40 -6.25 21.24
C LYS A 118 11.25 -5.47 19.95
N GLY A 119 11.87 -5.92 18.88
CA GLY A 119 11.76 -5.30 17.56
C GLY A 119 10.32 -5.25 17.08
N PHE A 120 9.61 -6.37 17.17
CA PHE A 120 8.20 -6.45 16.79
C PHE A 120 7.34 -5.45 17.59
N LEU A 121 7.49 -5.41 18.92
CA LEU A 121 6.73 -4.50 19.77
C LEU A 121 7.08 -3.02 19.52
N SER A 122 8.34 -2.71 19.23
CA SER A 122 8.78 -1.36 18.86
C SER A 122 8.15 -0.92 17.54
N CYS A 123 8.26 -1.74 16.48
CA CYS A 123 7.65 -1.47 15.18
C CYS A 123 6.12 -1.37 15.28
N MET A 124 5.47 -2.25 16.04
CA MET A 124 4.01 -2.19 16.27
C MET A 124 3.60 -0.93 17.04
N SER A 125 4.43 -0.44 17.97
CA SER A 125 4.19 0.81 18.70
C SER A 125 4.20 2.01 17.76
N LEU A 126 5.14 2.05 16.81
CA LEU A 126 5.15 3.06 15.75
C LEU A 126 3.92 2.94 14.85
N HIS A 127 3.59 1.73 14.39
CA HIS A 127 2.47 1.48 13.49
C HIS A 127 1.09 1.69 14.13
N GLU A 128 1.01 1.83 15.44
CA GLU A 128 -0.19 2.36 16.10
C GLU A 128 -0.54 3.77 15.58
N ALA A 129 0.45 4.57 15.15
CA ALA A 129 0.20 5.84 14.47
C ALA A 129 -0.49 5.64 13.11
N PHE A 130 -0.07 4.66 12.31
CA PHE A 130 -0.74 4.31 11.06
C PHE A 130 -2.19 3.86 11.30
N ARG A 131 -2.41 3.04 12.33
CA ARG A 131 -3.77 2.61 12.72
C ARG A 131 -4.63 3.79 13.20
N CYS A 132 -4.06 4.76 13.91
CA CYS A 132 -4.76 5.99 14.29
C CYS A 132 -5.03 6.90 13.10
N ALA A 133 -4.14 6.94 12.10
CA ALA A 133 -4.30 7.75 10.90
C ALA A 133 -5.52 7.30 10.07
N VAL A 134 -5.95 6.05 10.21
CA VAL A 134 -7.09 5.47 9.48
C VAL A 134 -8.30 5.18 10.38
N ASP A 135 -8.27 5.61 11.64
CA ASP A 135 -9.38 5.41 12.56
C ASP A 135 -9.58 6.67 13.42
N PRO A 136 -10.56 7.53 13.06
CA PRO A 136 -10.83 8.76 13.76
C PRO A 136 -11.40 8.55 15.17
N THR A 137 -11.71 7.32 15.57
CA THR A 137 -12.22 6.96 16.90
C THR A 137 -11.15 6.37 17.82
N ARG A 138 -10.02 5.90 17.24
CA ARG A 138 -8.93 5.26 17.98
C ARG A 138 -8.22 6.25 18.90
N PRO A 139 -7.97 5.94 20.19
CA PRO A 139 -7.27 6.85 21.07
C PRO A 139 -5.81 7.01 20.62
N LEU A 140 -5.30 8.25 20.66
CA LEU A 140 -3.88 8.49 20.42
C LEU A 140 -3.05 7.87 21.55
N THR A 141 -1.93 7.27 21.20
CA THR A 141 -0.97 6.70 22.14
C THR A 141 0.38 7.38 21.98
N PRO A 142 1.29 7.30 22.96
CA PRO A 142 2.67 7.74 22.78
C PRO A 142 3.38 6.81 21.78
N PHE A 143 3.33 7.13 20.48
CA PHE A 143 3.75 6.22 19.40
C PHE A 143 5.21 5.75 19.53
N TYR A 144 6.09 6.63 19.99
CA TYR A 144 7.52 6.37 20.20
C TYR A 144 7.88 5.67 21.51
N ARG A 145 6.91 5.24 22.34
CA ARG A 145 7.16 4.70 23.70
C ARG A 145 8.18 3.55 23.79
N LEU A 146 8.34 2.78 22.71
CA LEU A 146 9.27 1.65 22.62
C LEU A 146 10.37 1.91 21.55
N TYR A 147 10.36 3.07 20.92
CA TYR A 147 11.31 3.45 19.89
C TYR A 147 12.44 4.30 20.51
N PRO A 148 13.70 4.06 20.13
CA PRO A 148 14.83 4.88 20.59
C PRO A 148 14.73 6.31 20.06
N VAL A 149 14.38 7.26 20.92
CA VAL A 149 14.37 8.69 20.59
C VAL A 149 15.45 9.37 21.42
N ALA A 150 16.31 10.17 20.78
CA ALA A 150 17.44 10.81 21.44
C ALA A 150 17.05 12.17 22.06
N HIS A 151 16.16 12.91 21.40
CA HIS A 151 15.71 14.22 21.85
C HIS A 151 14.45 14.14 22.75
N PRO A 152 14.37 14.85 23.89
CA PRO A 152 13.20 14.79 24.79
C PRO A 152 11.88 15.22 24.13
N ASP A 153 11.94 16.17 23.19
CA ASP A 153 10.77 16.61 22.41
C ASP A 153 10.46 15.72 21.19
N GLY A 154 11.25 14.66 20.98
CA GLY A 154 11.11 13.71 19.87
C GLY A 154 10.93 14.38 18.51
N ASP A 155 9.81 14.09 17.86
CA ASP A 155 9.49 14.61 16.53
C ASP A 155 8.80 16.00 16.53
N GLY A 156 8.64 16.64 17.69
CA GLY A 156 7.94 17.91 17.81
C GLY A 156 6.45 17.85 17.43
N GLY A 157 5.83 16.67 17.51
CA GLY A 157 4.43 16.46 17.15
C GLY A 157 4.18 16.35 15.65
N TYR A 158 5.19 15.99 14.85
CA TYR A 158 5.08 15.81 13.41
C TYR A 158 4.14 14.66 13.04
N LEU A 159 4.39 13.46 13.56
CA LEU A 159 3.61 12.24 13.34
C LEU A 159 2.18 12.39 13.86
N ALA A 160 2.02 12.96 15.06
CA ALA A 160 0.69 13.28 15.59
C ALA A 160 -0.06 14.27 14.69
N GLY A 161 0.64 15.24 14.10
CA GLY A 161 0.08 16.18 13.13
C GLY A 161 -0.43 15.49 11.86
N LEU A 162 0.36 14.57 11.30
CA LEU A 162 -0.05 13.76 10.14
C LEU A 162 -1.29 12.93 10.44
N VAL A 163 -1.29 12.25 11.60
CA VAL A 163 -2.44 11.44 12.07
C VAL A 163 -3.70 12.30 12.16
N GLU A 164 -3.62 13.48 12.80
CA GLU A 164 -4.79 14.33 12.97
C GLU A 164 -5.29 14.92 11.65
N ALA A 165 -4.38 15.28 10.73
CA ALA A 165 -4.76 15.78 9.41
C ALA A 165 -5.59 14.76 8.60
N SER A 166 -5.27 13.47 8.72
CA SER A 166 -6.10 12.40 8.15
C SER A 166 -7.43 12.28 8.89
N ARG A 167 -7.40 12.18 10.23
CA ARG A 167 -8.62 12.00 11.05
C ARG A 167 -9.64 13.12 10.82
N GLU A 168 -9.19 14.37 10.68
CA GLU A 168 -10.05 15.51 10.35
C GLU A 168 -10.90 15.24 9.10
N VAL A 169 -10.26 14.77 8.01
CA VAL A 169 -10.96 14.42 6.78
C VAL A 169 -11.86 13.21 6.99
N LEU A 170 -11.36 12.14 7.63
CA LEU A 170 -12.13 10.91 7.82
C LEU A 170 -13.42 11.14 8.60
N ARG A 171 -13.41 12.05 9.59
CA ARG A 171 -14.63 12.46 10.33
C ARG A 171 -15.66 13.17 9.46
N SER A 172 -15.25 13.83 8.38
CA SER A 172 -16.18 14.52 7.47
C SER A 172 -16.76 13.62 6.37
N LEU A 173 -16.26 12.39 6.21
CA LEU A 173 -16.71 11.50 5.15
C LEU A 173 -18.07 10.86 5.52
N PRO A 174 -19.11 11.02 4.69
CA PRO A 174 -20.49 10.71 5.05
C PRO A 174 -20.79 9.23 5.27
N SER A 175 -19.92 8.32 4.83
CA SER A 175 -20.12 6.87 5.01
C SER A 175 -18.86 6.16 5.49
N TYR A 176 -18.00 6.84 6.26
CA TYR A 176 -16.76 6.21 6.72
C TYR A 176 -16.98 5.04 7.67
N ASP A 177 -18.03 5.09 8.51
CA ASP A 177 -18.38 4.01 9.44
C ASP A 177 -18.59 2.66 8.72
N ALA A 178 -19.09 2.67 7.48
CA ALA A 178 -19.28 1.45 6.68
C ALA A 178 -17.94 0.88 6.16
N ALA A 179 -16.95 1.74 5.94
CA ALA A 179 -15.61 1.36 5.49
C ALA A 179 -14.66 1.03 6.65
N LEU A 180 -14.85 1.62 7.82
CA LEU A 180 -13.93 1.57 8.95
C LEU A 180 -13.52 0.14 9.37
N PRO A 181 -14.42 -0.85 9.49
CA PRO A 181 -14.02 -2.22 9.84
C PRO A 181 -13.05 -2.83 8.82
N TRP A 182 -13.29 -2.59 7.53
CA TRP A 182 -12.46 -3.11 6.43
C TRP A 182 -11.11 -2.41 6.35
N VAL A 183 -11.12 -1.09 6.54
CA VAL A 183 -9.90 -0.28 6.64
C VAL A 183 -9.05 -0.74 7.83
N ASN A 184 -9.65 -0.96 9.00
CA ASN A 184 -8.97 -1.46 10.18
C ASN A 184 -8.36 -2.86 9.97
N SER A 185 -9.02 -3.74 9.21
CA SER A 185 -8.45 -5.04 8.84
C SER A 185 -7.20 -4.87 7.97
N LEU A 186 -7.25 -4.07 6.90
CA LEU A 186 -6.09 -3.81 6.03
C LEU A 186 -4.95 -3.13 6.79
N ALA A 187 -5.25 -2.15 7.64
CA ALA A 187 -4.23 -1.44 8.40
C ALA A 187 -3.58 -2.33 9.47
N GLY A 188 -4.33 -3.25 10.05
CA GLY A 188 -3.79 -4.29 10.92
C GLY A 188 -2.83 -5.23 10.19
N LEU A 189 -3.25 -5.76 9.04
CA LEU A 189 -2.42 -6.60 8.17
C LEU A 189 -1.11 -5.92 7.80
N TYR A 190 -1.21 -4.67 7.33
CA TYR A 190 -0.07 -3.84 6.99
C TYR A 190 0.87 -3.66 8.19
N SER A 191 0.35 -3.26 9.35
CA SER A 191 1.15 -3.04 10.57
C SER A 191 1.89 -4.29 11.04
N GLU A 192 1.25 -5.46 10.96
CA GLU A 192 1.85 -6.76 11.29
C GLU A 192 2.98 -7.10 10.33
N LEU A 193 2.75 -6.99 9.01
CA LEU A 193 3.78 -7.20 8.00
C LEU A 193 4.99 -6.31 8.25
N GLN A 194 4.76 -5.01 8.41
CA GLN A 194 5.84 -4.04 8.64
C GLN A 194 6.60 -4.42 9.92
N SER A 195 5.93 -4.90 10.97
CA SER A 195 6.63 -5.27 12.21
C SER A 195 7.44 -6.55 12.11
N ILE A 196 7.10 -7.47 11.20
CA ILE A 196 7.83 -8.73 10.98
C ILE A 196 8.99 -8.53 9.98
N LYS A 197 8.77 -7.79 8.88
CA LYS A 197 9.76 -7.67 7.79
C LYS A 197 11.06 -6.98 8.20
N HIS A 198 11.01 -6.12 9.22
CA HIS A 198 12.15 -5.37 9.76
C HIS A 198 12.88 -6.10 10.92
N LEU A 199 12.50 -7.35 11.22
CA LEU A 199 13.24 -8.20 12.16
C LEU A 199 14.53 -8.72 11.52
N SER A 200 15.38 -9.36 12.34
CA SER A 200 16.64 -9.94 11.87
C SER A 200 16.45 -10.82 10.61
N PRO A 201 17.26 -10.64 9.55
CA PRO A 201 17.17 -11.43 8.32
C PRO A 201 17.22 -12.95 8.55
N ALA A 202 17.90 -13.39 9.62
CA ALA A 202 18.03 -14.81 9.97
C ALA A 202 16.71 -15.48 10.39
N ILE A 203 15.74 -14.70 10.89
CA ILE A 203 14.48 -15.24 11.45
C ILE A 203 13.21 -14.65 10.82
N ARG A 204 13.28 -13.46 10.20
CA ARG A 204 12.09 -12.75 9.70
C ARG A 204 11.25 -13.56 8.72
N ASN A 205 11.88 -14.33 7.83
CA ASN A 205 11.19 -15.13 6.82
C ASN A 205 10.41 -16.28 7.46
N GLY A 206 11.05 -17.00 8.41
CA GLY A 206 10.40 -18.08 9.16
C GLY A 206 9.22 -17.57 9.97
N LEU A 207 9.39 -16.43 10.66
CA LEU A 207 8.30 -15.79 11.41
C LEU A 207 7.16 -15.29 10.51
N MET A 208 7.47 -14.80 9.30
CA MET A 208 6.45 -14.38 8.33
C MET A 208 5.66 -15.58 7.78
N GLU A 209 6.35 -16.69 7.51
CA GLU A 209 5.70 -17.94 7.13
C GLU A 209 4.84 -18.52 8.26
N GLU A 210 5.34 -18.49 9.51
CA GLU A 210 4.56 -18.88 10.69
C GLU A 210 3.36 -17.98 10.91
N TRP A 211 3.50 -16.66 10.76
CA TRP A 211 2.41 -15.69 10.82
C TRP A 211 1.34 -15.99 9.76
N TYR A 212 1.75 -16.31 8.52
CA TYR A 212 0.84 -16.74 7.46
C TYR A 212 0.15 -18.08 7.78
N ARG A 213 0.87 -19.07 8.31
CA ARG A 213 0.30 -20.37 8.67
C ARG A 213 -0.66 -20.25 9.85
N ALA A 214 -0.26 -19.58 10.94
CA ALA A 214 -1.01 -19.43 12.19
C ALA A 214 -2.39 -18.82 11.97
N ARG A 215 -2.45 -17.92 10.99
CA ARG A 215 -3.66 -17.37 10.40
C ARG A 215 -4.68 -18.46 10.03
N TRP A 216 -4.25 -19.58 9.43
CA TRP A 216 -5.11 -20.68 8.95
C TRP A 216 -4.96 -21.97 9.78
N VAL A 217 -4.18 -21.97 10.86
CA VAL A 217 -4.02 -23.14 11.75
C VAL A 217 -5.33 -23.39 12.51
N GLY A 218 -5.94 -24.54 12.23
CA GLY A 218 -6.89 -25.19 13.14
C GLY A 218 -8.39 -25.00 12.88
N ASP A 219 -8.89 -24.40 11.79
CA ASP A 219 -10.34 -24.11 11.62
C ASP A 219 -11.01 -23.42 12.83
N LEU A 220 -10.21 -22.93 13.78
CA LEU A 220 -10.63 -22.50 15.10
C LEU A 220 -10.89 -21.00 15.11
N ASP A 221 -11.73 -20.65 16.07
CA ASP A 221 -12.34 -19.37 16.35
C ASP A 221 -11.58 -18.15 15.79
N PRO A 222 -12.20 -17.37 14.88
CA PRO A 222 -11.73 -16.05 14.46
C PRO A 222 -11.27 -15.15 15.63
N ALA A 223 -11.77 -15.35 16.85
CA ALA A 223 -11.35 -14.62 18.05
C ALA A 223 -9.94 -14.99 18.56
N ALA A 224 -9.34 -16.10 18.11
CA ALA A 224 -7.98 -16.51 18.51
C ALA A 224 -6.86 -15.81 17.72
N CYS A 225 -7.18 -15.24 16.56
CA CYS A 225 -6.30 -14.30 15.87
C CYS A 225 -6.59 -12.88 16.40
N SER A 226 -5.55 -12.11 16.72
CA SER A 226 -5.69 -10.72 17.18
C SER A 226 -6.52 -9.84 16.23
N LEU A 227 -6.61 -10.23 14.95
CA LEU A 227 -7.49 -9.65 13.93
C LEU A 227 -7.95 -10.75 12.95
N PRO A 228 -9.15 -11.33 13.12
CA PRO A 228 -9.69 -12.20 12.09
C PRO A 228 -9.91 -11.41 10.79
N LEU A 229 -9.55 -12.01 9.65
CA LEU A 229 -10.05 -11.53 8.36
C LEU A 229 -11.59 -11.53 8.44
N PRO A 230 -12.28 -10.44 8.03
CA PRO A 230 -13.73 -10.37 8.20
C PRO A 230 -14.42 -11.54 7.51
N ARG A 231 -15.06 -12.42 8.29
CA ARG A 231 -15.78 -13.61 7.79
C ARG A 231 -17.12 -13.30 7.12
N ARG A 232 -17.55 -12.04 7.04
CA ARG A 232 -18.86 -11.69 6.49
C ARG A 232 -18.82 -11.73 4.97
N ALA A 233 -18.91 -12.93 4.42
CA ALA A 233 -19.60 -13.15 3.16
C ALA A 233 -21.02 -12.61 3.35
N PHE A 234 -21.23 -11.34 2.99
CA PHE A 234 -22.59 -10.86 2.78
C PHE A 234 -23.20 -11.74 1.69
N GLY A 235 -24.40 -12.26 1.93
CA GLY A 235 -25.10 -13.09 0.94
C GLY A 235 -25.07 -12.43 -0.44
N GLY A 236 -24.60 -13.16 -1.44
CA GLY A 236 -24.49 -12.67 -2.83
C GLY A 236 -23.10 -12.27 -3.32
N LEU A 237 -22.02 -12.42 -2.54
CA LEU A 237 -20.65 -12.16 -3.00
C LEU A 237 -19.89 -13.37 -3.59
N GLY A 238 -20.50 -14.56 -3.61
CA GLY A 238 -19.85 -15.78 -4.11
C GLY A 238 -18.69 -16.26 -3.20
N VAL A 239 -17.82 -17.13 -3.72
CA VAL A 239 -16.59 -17.56 -3.03
C VAL A 239 -15.59 -16.42 -3.08
N LEU A 240 -15.32 -15.81 -1.92
CA LEU A 240 -14.41 -14.69 -1.77
C LEU A 240 -12.99 -15.20 -1.51
N ASP A 241 -12.01 -14.74 -2.30
CA ASP A 241 -10.62 -15.08 -2.06
C ASP A 241 -10.10 -14.29 -0.85
N THR A 242 -9.62 -15.03 0.15
CA THR A 242 -9.10 -14.51 1.43
C THR A 242 -7.57 -14.50 1.46
N GLY A 243 -6.91 -14.91 0.38
CA GLY A 243 -5.48 -15.13 0.33
C GLY A 243 -5.04 -16.51 0.85
N ARG A 244 -5.97 -17.40 1.20
CA ARG A 244 -5.66 -18.77 1.70
C ARG A 244 -4.94 -19.65 0.68
N SER A 245 -5.18 -19.40 -0.61
CA SER A 245 -4.57 -20.13 -1.72
C SER A 245 -3.18 -19.60 -2.10
N LEU A 246 -2.77 -18.47 -1.51
CA LEU A 246 -1.49 -17.83 -1.82
C LEU A 246 -0.34 -18.52 -1.11
N SER A 247 0.87 -18.32 -1.65
CA SER A 247 2.10 -18.57 -0.91
C SER A 247 2.30 -17.51 0.17
N TRP A 248 3.10 -17.79 1.20
CA TRP A 248 3.27 -16.83 2.30
C TRP A 248 3.88 -15.50 1.83
N TRP A 249 4.77 -15.51 0.83
CA TRP A 249 5.37 -14.30 0.25
C TRP A 249 4.38 -13.49 -0.59
N GLU A 250 3.48 -14.16 -1.32
CA GLU A 250 2.39 -13.51 -2.06
C GLU A 250 1.36 -12.89 -1.10
N PHE A 251 1.05 -13.59 0.00
CA PHE A 251 0.20 -13.05 1.05
C PHE A 251 0.85 -11.84 1.72
N ALA A 252 2.13 -11.93 2.09
CA ALA A 252 2.90 -10.82 2.63
C ALA A 252 2.86 -9.60 1.68
N ALA A 253 3.08 -9.81 0.38
CA ALA A 253 2.96 -8.75 -0.62
C ALA A 253 1.55 -8.14 -0.63
N ALA A 254 0.50 -8.97 -0.60
CA ALA A 254 -0.88 -8.50 -0.56
C ALA A 254 -1.22 -7.65 0.67
N THR A 255 -0.54 -7.86 1.79
CA THR A 255 -0.73 -7.06 3.02
C THR A 255 0.06 -5.75 3.04
N GLY A 256 1.04 -5.58 2.15
CA GLY A 256 1.94 -4.41 2.13
C GLY A 256 1.38 -3.18 1.42
N SER A 257 0.24 -3.28 0.75
CA SER A 257 -0.33 -2.18 -0.05
C SER A 257 -1.31 -1.32 0.75
N THR A 258 -1.21 -0.01 0.57
CA THR A 258 -2.17 0.99 1.09
C THR A 258 -3.36 1.24 0.14
N LEU A 259 -3.33 0.71 -1.10
CA LEU A 259 -4.35 1.03 -2.12
C LEU A 259 -5.77 0.61 -1.72
N GLY A 260 -5.93 -0.53 -1.05
CA GLY A 260 -7.24 -0.96 -0.56
C GLY A 260 -7.82 -0.03 0.50
N ILE A 261 -6.96 0.51 1.38
CA ILE A 261 -7.33 1.52 2.38
C ILE A 261 -7.81 2.80 1.68
N PHE A 262 -7.04 3.30 0.70
CA PHE A 262 -7.41 4.50 -0.05
C PHE A 262 -8.68 4.32 -0.87
N ALA A 263 -8.91 3.14 -1.45
CA ALA A 263 -10.12 2.88 -2.22
C ALA A 263 -11.37 2.92 -1.34
N LEU A 264 -11.29 2.34 -0.14
CA LEU A 264 -12.36 2.36 0.86
C LEU A 264 -12.62 3.79 1.39
N ILE A 265 -11.55 4.53 1.72
CA ILE A 265 -11.65 5.95 2.14
C ILE A 265 -12.32 6.78 1.04
N CYS A 266 -11.83 6.71 -0.19
CA CYS A 266 -12.39 7.50 -1.30
C CYS A 266 -13.85 7.16 -1.57
N ALA A 267 -14.22 5.88 -1.54
CA ALA A 267 -15.60 5.43 -1.74
C ALA A 267 -16.54 5.95 -0.64
N SER A 268 -16.03 6.14 0.59
CA SER A 268 -16.81 6.67 1.72
C SER A 268 -17.17 8.15 1.63
N SER A 269 -16.57 8.88 0.66
CA SER A 269 -16.98 10.25 0.32
C SER A 269 -18.38 10.30 -0.33
N ARG A 270 -18.91 9.16 -0.78
CA ARG A 270 -20.28 9.05 -1.30
C ARG A 270 -21.26 8.92 -0.14
N ARG A 271 -22.42 9.58 -0.23
CA ARG A 271 -23.44 9.62 0.83
C ARG A 271 -24.05 8.26 1.22
N PHE A 272 -23.92 7.24 0.38
CA PHE A 272 -24.52 5.92 0.60
C PHE A 272 -23.56 4.79 0.23
N LEU A 273 -22.42 4.69 0.92
CA LEU A 273 -21.59 3.48 0.84
C LEU A 273 -22.19 2.41 1.76
N GLY A 274 -22.85 1.41 1.18
CA GLY A 274 -23.39 0.28 1.95
C GLY A 274 -22.31 -0.72 2.39
N PRO A 275 -22.54 -1.50 3.47
CA PRO A 275 -21.60 -2.52 3.95
C PRO A 275 -21.20 -3.56 2.89
N TYR A 276 -22.14 -3.93 2.02
CA TYR A 276 -21.89 -4.82 0.88
C TYR A 276 -20.90 -4.23 -0.13
N SER A 277 -21.04 -2.94 -0.44
CA SER A 277 -20.13 -2.25 -1.37
C SER A 277 -18.73 -2.09 -0.79
N ALA A 278 -18.62 -1.79 0.52
CA ALA A 278 -17.35 -1.76 1.22
C ALA A 278 -16.66 -3.14 1.21
N ALA A 279 -17.40 -4.22 1.47
CA ALA A 279 -16.89 -5.58 1.38
C ALA A 279 -16.42 -5.94 -0.03
N HIS A 280 -17.20 -5.59 -1.06
CA HIS A 280 -16.82 -5.84 -2.45
C HIS A 280 -15.54 -5.08 -2.84
N LEU A 281 -15.38 -3.82 -2.40
CA LEU A 281 -14.14 -3.07 -2.60
C LEU A 281 -12.96 -3.73 -1.88
N PHE A 282 -13.15 -4.13 -0.62
CA PHE A 282 -12.13 -4.86 0.14
C PHE A 282 -11.66 -6.10 -0.61
N HIS A 283 -12.57 -6.97 -1.06
CA HIS A 283 -12.22 -8.22 -1.75
C HIS A 283 -11.72 -8.04 -3.19
N ALA A 284 -12.01 -6.90 -3.81
CA ALA A 284 -11.40 -6.58 -5.10
C ALA A 284 -9.95 -6.13 -4.92
N TYR A 285 -9.67 -5.32 -3.88
CA TYR A 285 -8.32 -4.84 -3.63
C TYR A 285 -7.43 -5.89 -2.95
N PHE A 286 -7.96 -6.61 -1.97
CA PHE A 286 -7.26 -7.66 -1.25
C PHE A 286 -7.81 -9.04 -1.64
N PRO A 287 -6.95 -10.00 -2.02
CA PRO A 287 -5.50 -9.90 -2.00
C PRO A 287 -4.88 -9.40 -3.32
N PHE A 288 -5.59 -9.45 -4.46
CA PHE A 288 -4.91 -9.45 -5.76
C PHE A 288 -4.41 -8.09 -6.24
N ILE A 289 -5.20 -7.01 -6.21
CA ILE A 289 -4.70 -5.70 -6.66
C ILE A 289 -3.57 -5.22 -5.72
N SER A 290 -3.73 -5.48 -4.42
CA SER A 290 -2.76 -5.15 -3.38
C SER A 290 -1.47 -5.95 -3.54
N GLY A 291 -1.57 -7.26 -3.80
CA GLY A 291 -0.40 -8.10 -4.03
C GLY A 291 0.28 -7.79 -5.35
N LEU A 292 -0.47 -7.50 -6.42
CA LEU A 292 0.11 -7.07 -7.70
C LEU A 292 0.92 -5.78 -7.53
N HIS A 293 0.40 -4.82 -6.76
CA HIS A 293 1.11 -3.58 -6.46
C HIS A 293 2.49 -3.86 -5.84
N ILE A 294 2.53 -4.63 -4.76
CA ILE A 294 3.76 -4.87 -4.00
C ILE A 294 4.70 -5.86 -4.71
N LEU A 295 4.16 -6.86 -5.42
CA LEU A 295 4.99 -7.78 -6.21
C LEU A 295 5.67 -7.05 -7.38
N LEU A 296 5.03 -6.06 -8.00
CA LEU A 296 5.68 -5.25 -9.05
C LEU A 296 6.80 -4.37 -8.49
N ASP A 297 6.63 -3.84 -7.28
CA ASP A 297 7.64 -3.07 -6.56
C ASP A 297 8.90 -3.91 -6.29
N TYR A 298 8.75 -5.04 -5.58
CA TYR A 298 9.86 -5.99 -5.38
C TYR A 298 10.43 -6.55 -6.69
N TYR A 299 9.63 -6.66 -7.76
CA TYR A 299 10.12 -7.12 -9.05
C TYR A 299 11.11 -6.13 -9.67
N ILE A 300 10.87 -4.82 -9.57
CA ILE A 300 11.77 -3.81 -10.15
C ILE A 300 13.00 -3.55 -9.26
N ASP A 301 12.87 -3.77 -7.94
CA ASP A 301 13.92 -3.51 -6.96
C ASP A 301 14.86 -4.69 -6.73
N GLY A 302 14.64 -5.83 -7.40
CA GLY A 302 15.38 -7.08 -7.14
C GLY A 302 16.91 -7.00 -7.18
N GLU A 303 17.51 -6.21 -8.08
CA GLU A 303 18.96 -6.01 -8.09
C GLU A 303 19.47 -5.14 -6.94
N GLU A 304 18.68 -4.14 -6.54
CA GLU A 304 19.02 -3.24 -5.43
C GLU A 304 18.92 -3.98 -4.11
N ASP A 305 17.82 -4.70 -3.88
CA ASP A 305 17.60 -5.50 -2.69
C ASP A 305 18.68 -6.58 -2.54
N LEU A 306 19.08 -7.22 -3.64
CA LEU A 306 20.15 -8.22 -3.62
C LEU A 306 21.50 -7.61 -3.21
N ARG A 307 21.79 -6.38 -3.64
CA ARG A 307 23.02 -5.65 -3.25
C ARG A 307 22.95 -5.14 -1.82
N GLY A 308 21.78 -4.71 -1.36
CA GLY A 308 21.53 -4.22 0.00
C GLY A 308 21.42 -5.33 1.05
N GLY A 309 21.15 -6.57 0.63
CA GLY A 309 20.81 -7.68 1.54
C GLY A 309 19.38 -7.58 2.09
N ASP A 310 18.54 -6.83 1.40
CA ASP A 310 17.17 -6.54 1.82
C ASP A 310 16.23 -7.70 1.50
N LEU A 311 15.04 -7.67 2.12
CA LEU A 311 14.02 -8.66 1.84
C LEU A 311 13.52 -8.43 0.42
N ASN A 312 13.45 -9.46 -0.41
CA ASN A 312 12.74 -9.38 -1.68
C ASN A 312 11.69 -10.50 -1.78
N LEU A 313 10.41 -10.15 -1.82
CA LEU A 313 9.34 -11.17 -1.82
C LEU A 313 9.28 -11.98 -3.12
N VAL A 314 9.78 -11.41 -4.22
CA VAL A 314 9.81 -12.06 -5.53
C VAL A 314 10.92 -13.12 -5.62
N SER A 315 11.95 -13.05 -4.78
CA SER A 315 13.03 -14.05 -4.74
C SER A 315 12.61 -15.40 -4.14
N PHE A 316 11.42 -15.50 -3.51
CA PHE A 316 10.91 -16.75 -2.95
C PHE A 316 10.17 -17.64 -3.95
N TYR A 317 9.94 -17.15 -5.17
CA TYR A 317 9.48 -18.04 -6.24
C TYR A 317 10.58 -19.06 -6.58
N PRO A 318 10.24 -20.35 -6.73
CA PRO A 318 11.24 -21.42 -6.88
C PRO A 318 11.95 -21.40 -8.23
N SER A 319 11.39 -20.73 -9.24
CA SER A 319 12.01 -20.54 -10.56
C SER A 319 11.48 -19.27 -11.24
N PRO A 320 12.18 -18.75 -12.26
CA PRO A 320 11.68 -17.65 -13.10
C PRO A 320 10.30 -17.95 -13.72
N GLU A 321 10.06 -19.19 -14.15
CA GLU A 321 8.77 -19.60 -14.73
C GLU A 321 7.65 -19.59 -13.69
N ALA A 322 7.93 -20.01 -12.45
CA ALA A 322 6.98 -19.94 -11.36
C ALA A 322 6.67 -18.49 -10.97
N ARG A 323 7.68 -17.61 -10.97
CA ARG A 323 7.51 -16.17 -10.79
C ARG A 323 6.63 -15.58 -11.88
N GLU A 324 6.94 -15.84 -13.15
CA GLU A 324 6.18 -15.34 -14.28
C GLU A 324 4.71 -15.79 -14.18
N ALA A 325 4.47 -17.08 -13.93
CA ALA A 325 3.13 -17.62 -13.75
C ALA A 325 2.38 -16.98 -12.56
N GLY A 326 3.07 -16.73 -11.44
CA GLY A 326 2.53 -16.03 -10.28
C GLY A 326 2.10 -14.60 -10.61
N LEU A 327 3.02 -13.79 -11.14
CA LEU A 327 2.76 -12.40 -11.55
C LEU A 327 1.64 -12.32 -12.59
N HIS A 328 1.65 -13.22 -13.57
CA HIS A 328 0.58 -13.40 -14.52
C HIS A 328 -0.77 -13.63 -13.81
N GLY A 329 -0.87 -14.62 -12.91
CA GLY A 329 -2.07 -14.87 -12.14
C GLY A 329 -2.58 -13.65 -11.36
N PHE A 330 -1.68 -12.86 -10.78
CA PHE A 330 -2.02 -11.60 -10.11
C PHE A 330 -2.55 -10.53 -11.07
N VAL A 331 -1.99 -10.38 -12.27
CA VAL A 331 -2.50 -9.46 -13.30
C VAL A 331 -3.93 -9.81 -13.69
N ASP A 332 -4.21 -11.07 -14.03
CA ASP A 332 -5.53 -11.48 -14.49
C ASP A 332 -6.60 -11.25 -13.42
N ARG A 333 -6.32 -11.72 -12.20
CA ARG A 333 -7.28 -11.61 -11.09
C ARG A 333 -7.49 -10.16 -10.66
N SER A 334 -6.46 -9.32 -10.76
CA SER A 334 -6.59 -7.87 -10.50
C SER A 334 -7.47 -7.18 -11.54
N LEU A 335 -7.29 -7.50 -12.84
CA LEU A 335 -8.10 -6.94 -13.93
C LEU A 335 -9.55 -7.42 -13.87
N ASP A 336 -9.77 -8.70 -13.55
CA ASP A 336 -11.11 -9.27 -13.35
C ASP A 336 -11.82 -8.63 -12.14
N ALA A 337 -11.15 -8.53 -11.00
CA ALA A 337 -11.66 -7.87 -9.81
C ALA A 337 -12.02 -6.39 -10.09
N ALA A 338 -11.11 -5.63 -10.69
CA ALA A 338 -11.35 -4.23 -11.03
C ALA A 338 -12.52 -4.05 -12.03
N THR A 339 -12.69 -4.99 -12.95
CA THR A 339 -13.79 -4.99 -13.93
C THR A 339 -15.16 -5.14 -13.30
N ARG A 340 -15.26 -5.89 -12.20
CA ARG A 340 -16.53 -6.18 -11.49
C ARG A 340 -16.96 -5.05 -10.54
N LEU A 341 -16.07 -4.11 -10.25
CA LEU A 341 -16.37 -2.98 -9.38
C LEU A 341 -17.27 -1.92 -10.06
N PRO A 342 -18.12 -1.22 -9.28
CA PRO A 342 -18.74 0.02 -9.73
C PRO A 342 -17.67 1.03 -10.16
N ARG A 343 -17.95 1.83 -11.20
CA ARG A 343 -16.94 2.75 -11.78
C ARG A 343 -15.61 2.04 -12.09
N SER A 344 -15.69 0.81 -12.62
CA SER A 344 -14.53 -0.01 -12.97
C SER A 344 -13.46 0.69 -13.80
N TRP A 345 -13.80 1.72 -14.57
CA TRP A 345 -12.83 2.56 -15.27
C TRP A 345 -11.76 3.17 -14.34
N LEU A 346 -12.11 3.56 -13.11
CA LEU A 346 -11.14 4.12 -12.14
C LEU A 346 -10.22 3.02 -11.62
N HIS A 347 -10.78 1.88 -11.22
CA HIS A 347 -10.03 0.76 -10.67
C HIS A 347 -9.16 0.06 -11.74
N LEU A 348 -9.62 0.00 -12.99
CA LEU A 348 -8.81 -0.46 -14.12
C LEU A 348 -7.67 0.51 -14.41
N ALA A 349 -7.90 1.83 -14.31
CA ALA A 349 -6.82 2.82 -14.43
C ALA A 349 -5.76 2.64 -13.33
N VAL A 350 -6.16 2.27 -12.10
CA VAL A 350 -5.20 1.91 -11.04
C VAL A 350 -4.38 0.70 -11.46
N VAL A 351 -5.00 -0.43 -11.78
CA VAL A 351 -4.28 -1.68 -12.11
C VAL A 351 -3.36 -1.51 -13.33
N ARG A 352 -3.86 -0.88 -14.40
CA ARG A 352 -3.06 -0.65 -15.61
C ARG A 352 -2.02 0.45 -15.42
N GLY A 353 -2.31 1.45 -14.59
CA GLY A 353 -1.36 2.47 -14.18
C GLY A 353 -0.20 1.87 -13.39
N LEU A 354 -0.44 0.95 -12.47
CA LEU A 354 0.60 0.20 -11.76
C LEU A 354 1.51 -0.53 -12.75
N LEU A 355 0.94 -1.34 -13.65
CA LEU A 355 1.70 -2.04 -14.67
C LEU A 355 2.51 -1.08 -15.55
N ALA A 356 1.89 -0.02 -16.05
CA ALA A 356 2.57 0.95 -16.91
C ALA A 356 3.70 1.68 -16.19
N MET A 357 3.50 2.06 -14.92
CA MET A 357 4.46 2.84 -14.14
C MET A 357 5.65 1.98 -13.70
N TYR A 358 5.41 0.85 -13.03
CA TYR A 358 6.47 -0.02 -12.53
C TYR A 358 7.28 -0.64 -13.68
N LEU A 359 6.61 -1.14 -14.73
CA LEU A 359 7.33 -1.75 -15.87
C LEU A 359 8.05 -0.71 -16.74
N SER A 360 7.84 0.59 -16.52
CA SER A 360 8.57 1.67 -17.20
C SER A 360 9.84 2.12 -16.46
N ASP A 361 10.13 1.54 -15.31
CA ASP A 361 11.32 1.86 -14.53
C ASP A 361 12.61 1.57 -15.33
N GLY A 362 13.59 2.46 -15.22
CA GLY A 362 14.88 2.33 -15.90
C GLY A 362 15.63 1.05 -15.48
N LYS A 363 15.40 0.57 -14.26
CA LYS A 363 15.95 -0.68 -13.73
C LYS A 363 15.61 -1.86 -14.64
N VAL A 364 14.39 -1.92 -15.17
CA VAL A 364 13.93 -3.03 -16.04
C VAL A 364 14.82 -3.22 -17.27
N GLY A 365 15.27 -2.11 -17.87
CA GLY A 365 16.14 -2.15 -19.05
C GLY A 365 17.58 -2.55 -18.72
N THR A 366 18.05 -2.27 -17.50
CA THR A 366 19.43 -2.56 -17.08
C THR A 366 19.61 -3.96 -16.48
N THR A 367 18.54 -4.59 -16.02
CA THR A 367 18.57 -5.89 -15.31
C THR A 367 18.19 -7.09 -16.20
N GLY A 368 18.03 -6.89 -17.51
CA GLY A 368 17.65 -7.96 -18.45
C GLY A 368 16.20 -8.44 -18.32
N LEU A 369 15.37 -7.73 -17.56
CA LEU A 369 13.96 -8.08 -17.27
C LEU A 369 12.97 -7.66 -18.38
N GLU A 370 13.45 -7.08 -19.48
CA GLU A 370 12.60 -6.49 -20.53
C GLU A 370 11.65 -7.48 -21.20
N GLY A 371 12.05 -8.75 -21.33
CA GLY A 371 11.22 -9.82 -21.89
C GLY A 371 9.99 -10.10 -21.03
N GLU A 372 10.21 -10.39 -19.75
CA GLU A 372 9.14 -10.62 -18.76
C GLU A 372 8.27 -9.36 -18.57
N ALA A 373 8.87 -8.17 -18.51
CA ALA A 373 8.14 -6.91 -18.41
C ALA A 373 7.25 -6.67 -19.63
N SER A 374 7.72 -7.02 -20.83
CA SER A 374 6.92 -6.95 -22.05
C SER A 374 5.75 -7.96 -22.03
N ALA A 375 5.97 -9.17 -21.52
CA ALA A 375 4.91 -10.17 -21.34
C ALA A 375 3.82 -9.66 -20.38
N LEU A 376 4.21 -9.12 -19.22
CA LEU A 376 3.30 -8.50 -18.25
C LEU A 376 2.52 -7.33 -18.86
N ALA A 377 3.20 -6.45 -19.61
CA ALA A 377 2.57 -5.32 -20.28
C ALA A 377 1.57 -5.77 -21.36
N MET A 378 1.88 -6.82 -22.13
CA MET A 378 0.93 -7.41 -23.09
C MET A 378 -0.31 -7.95 -22.39
N ARG A 379 -0.14 -8.62 -21.24
CA ARG A 379 -1.22 -9.19 -20.44
C ARG A 379 -2.11 -8.12 -19.81
N GLY A 380 -1.52 -6.98 -19.41
CA GLY A 380 -2.23 -5.78 -18.97
C GLY A 380 -3.13 -5.14 -20.05
N GLY A 381 -2.89 -5.48 -21.31
CA GLY A 381 -3.68 -5.08 -22.47
C GLY A 381 -3.11 -3.88 -23.25
N PRO A 382 -3.74 -3.52 -24.38
CA PRO A 382 -3.20 -2.52 -25.32
C PRO A 382 -2.89 -1.16 -24.68
N LEU A 383 -3.72 -0.73 -23.72
CA LEU A 383 -3.53 0.55 -23.06
C LEU A 383 -2.26 0.60 -22.20
N VAL A 384 -1.91 -0.50 -21.51
CA VAL A 384 -0.66 -0.57 -20.72
C VAL A 384 0.55 -0.39 -21.62
N ARG A 385 0.54 -1.00 -22.80
CA ARG A 385 1.62 -0.87 -23.80
C ARG A 385 1.79 0.56 -24.30
N VAL A 386 0.71 1.34 -24.38
CA VAL A 386 0.76 2.76 -24.75
C VAL A 386 1.21 3.62 -23.57
N LEU A 387 0.73 3.33 -22.36
CA LEU A 387 1.04 4.11 -21.17
C LEU A 387 2.47 3.90 -20.66
N ARG A 388 3.04 2.69 -20.81
CA ARG A 388 4.39 2.36 -20.35
C ARG A 388 5.46 3.35 -20.84
N PRO A 389 5.61 3.62 -22.16
CA PRO A 389 6.59 4.61 -22.62
C PRO A 389 6.26 6.04 -22.18
N VAL A 390 4.98 6.38 -22.02
CA VAL A 390 4.56 7.69 -21.51
C VAL A 390 5.00 7.88 -20.06
N CYS A 391 4.82 6.85 -19.22
CA CYS A 391 5.25 6.86 -17.82
C CYS A 391 6.78 7.02 -17.72
N GLY A 392 7.55 6.30 -18.53
CA GLY A 392 9.02 6.46 -18.59
C GLY A 392 9.46 7.85 -19.09
N GLY A 393 8.66 8.50 -19.94
CA GLY A 393 8.87 9.91 -20.32
C GLY A 393 8.60 10.87 -19.16
N ILE A 394 7.46 10.72 -18.49
CA ILE A 394 7.05 11.57 -17.36
C ILE A 394 8.06 11.49 -16.21
N ARG A 395 8.54 10.28 -15.88
CA ARG A 395 9.52 10.05 -14.82
C ARG A 395 10.80 10.86 -15.03
N ARG A 396 11.32 10.87 -16.27
CA ARG A 396 12.50 11.66 -16.66
C ARG A 396 12.31 13.17 -16.63
N ILE A 397 11.07 13.67 -16.74
CA ILE A 397 10.77 15.11 -16.79
C ILE A 397 10.46 15.66 -15.39
N LEU A 398 9.84 14.85 -14.55
CA LEU A 398 9.32 15.29 -13.26
C LEU A 398 10.28 15.04 -12.08
N ASP A 399 11.50 14.54 -12.34
CA ASP A 399 12.51 14.16 -11.32
C ASP A 399 11.87 13.36 -10.17
N PHE A 400 11.12 12.32 -10.53
CA PHE A 400 10.56 11.35 -9.60
C PHE A 400 11.20 9.98 -9.78
#